data_AF-A0A265N771-F1
#
_entry.id   AF-A0A265N771-F1
#
_cell.length_a   1.000
_cell.length_b   1.000
_cell.length_c   1.000
_cell.angle_alpha   90.00
_cell.angle_beta   90.00
_cell.angle_gamma   90.00
#
_symmetry.space_group_name_H-M   'P 1'
#
loop_
_entity.id
_entity.type
_entity.pdbx_description
1 polymer ?
#
loop_
_entity_poly.entity_id
_entity_poly.type
_entity_poly.pdbx_seq_one_letter_code
_entity_poly.pdbx_strand_id
1 'polypeptide(L)'
;MKKGIMIFIVIAGLLAACSDTEELKDKLLTIAIDFKEAQYTVEYEQTPGSIPEMADFSEERAKEYLTEDELERQSINRMLLQPIFEAENRKADVAVKDLQMDFIDLPDNSETNKNLEYQMTIQFIQNDSVVEEFSIDGRMRIEKINDEWKIDWDEDSFFKEILP
;
A
#
# COMPACT_ATOMS: atom_id res chain seq x y z
N MET A 1 -44.16 -1.07 56.10
CA MET A 1 -43.92 -1.41 54.69
C MET A 1 -43.15 -0.28 54.03
N LYS A 2 -41.88 -0.51 53.66
CA LYS A 2 -41.32 -0.39 52.30
C LYS A 2 -39.80 -0.22 52.40
N LYS A 3 -39.15 -1.11 51.65
CA LYS A 3 -37.73 -1.38 51.56
C LYS A 3 -37.07 -0.40 50.58
N GLY A 4 -35.77 -0.19 50.77
CA GLY A 4 -34.80 -0.13 49.68
C GLY A 4 -34.55 1.26 49.09
N ILE A 5 -33.44 1.87 49.50
CA ILE A 5 -32.72 2.82 48.65
C ILE A 5 -31.75 1.99 47.81
N MET A 6 -32.01 2.00 46.51
CA MET A 6 -31.31 1.27 45.46
C MET A 6 -30.00 2.01 45.14
N ILE A 7 -28.87 1.36 45.36
CA ILE A 7 -27.55 1.83 44.92
C ILE A 7 -27.50 1.60 43.40
N PHE A 8 -27.46 2.69 42.63
CA PHE A 8 -27.23 2.70 41.19
C PHE A 8 -25.86 3.33 40.95
N ILE A 9 -24.80 2.52 41.06
CA ILE A 9 -23.46 2.93 40.60
C ILE A 9 -23.41 2.56 39.12
N VAL A 10 -23.66 3.56 38.28
CA VAL A 10 -23.61 3.47 36.82
C VAL A 10 -22.15 3.30 36.39
N ILE A 11 -21.94 2.23 35.64
CA ILE A 11 -20.72 1.84 34.93
C ILE A 11 -20.37 2.96 33.94
N ALA A 12 -19.37 3.77 34.28
CA ALA A 12 -18.84 4.86 33.44
C ALA A 12 -17.37 4.59 33.10
N GLY A 13 -17.08 3.46 32.44
CA GLY A 13 -15.69 3.03 32.20
C GLY A 13 -15.43 2.25 30.91
N LEU A 14 -16.33 2.27 29.91
CA LEU A 14 -16.20 1.43 28.70
C LEU A 14 -16.17 2.20 27.37
N LEU A 15 -16.01 3.52 27.36
CA LEU A 15 -16.07 4.33 26.13
C LEU A 15 -14.72 4.72 25.53
N ALA A 16 -13.58 4.25 26.06
CA ALA A 16 -12.25 4.64 25.56
C ALA A 16 -11.55 3.56 24.71
N ALA A 17 -12.21 2.46 24.34
CA ALA A 17 -11.57 1.32 23.66
C ALA A 17 -11.92 1.19 22.17
N CYS A 18 -12.60 2.17 21.56
CA CYS A 18 -13.03 2.11 20.16
C CYS A 18 -12.37 3.16 19.24
N SER A 19 -11.67 4.17 19.79
CA SER A 19 -10.98 5.20 18.99
C SER A 19 -9.69 4.68 18.37
N ASP A 20 -8.94 3.91 19.15
CA ASP A 20 -7.56 3.54 18.81
C ASP A 20 -7.51 2.56 17.63
N THR A 21 -8.59 1.82 17.39
CA THR A 21 -8.71 0.91 16.24
C THR A 21 -8.96 1.61 14.91
N GLU A 22 -9.75 2.70 14.89
CA GLU A 22 -10.02 3.41 13.63
C GLU A 22 -8.83 4.29 13.24
N GLU A 23 -8.19 4.95 14.20
CA GLU A 23 -6.97 5.74 13.94
C GLU A 23 -5.83 4.86 13.39
N LEU A 24 -5.64 3.66 13.97
CA LEU A 24 -4.66 2.71 13.44
C LEU A 24 -5.02 2.30 12.01
N LYS A 25 -6.30 2.01 11.75
CA LYS A 25 -6.78 1.60 10.43
C LYS A 25 -6.47 2.66 9.37
N ASP A 26 -6.81 3.92 9.64
CA ASP A 26 -6.55 5.04 8.74
C ASP A 26 -5.04 5.20 8.49
N LYS A 27 -4.22 5.11 9.55
CA LYS A 27 -2.75 5.17 9.43
C LYS A 27 -2.20 4.09 8.50
N LEU A 28 -2.66 2.85 8.67
CA LEU A 28 -2.21 1.72 7.84
C LEU A 28 -2.64 1.86 6.38
N LEU A 29 -3.84 2.38 6.13
CA LEU A 29 -4.30 2.70 4.78
C LEU A 29 -3.46 3.79 4.14
N THR A 30 -3.12 4.85 4.88
CA THR A 30 -2.23 5.91 4.37
C THR A 30 -0.87 5.34 3.96
N ILE A 31 -0.23 4.52 4.80
CA ILE A 31 1.06 3.88 4.47
C ILE A 31 0.96 3.06 3.18
N ALA A 32 -0.12 2.28 3.04
CA ALA A 32 -0.35 1.44 1.88
C ALA A 32 -0.59 2.25 0.59
N ILE A 33 -1.39 3.31 0.67
CA ILE A 33 -1.67 4.21 -0.45
C ILE A 33 -0.40 4.95 -0.88
N ASP A 34 0.31 5.55 0.07
CA ASP A 34 1.54 6.30 -0.18
C ASP A 34 2.60 5.41 -0.84
N PHE A 35 2.72 4.15 -0.39
CA PHE A 35 3.57 3.16 -1.04
C PHE A 35 3.18 2.91 -2.50
N LYS A 36 1.89 2.68 -2.80
CA LYS A 36 1.44 2.39 -4.16
C LYS A 36 1.59 3.59 -5.08
N GLU A 37 1.34 4.80 -4.59
CA GLU A 37 1.64 6.03 -5.32
C GLU A 37 3.13 6.19 -5.58
N ALA A 38 3.98 5.93 -4.58
CA ALA A 38 5.42 5.96 -4.70
C ALA A 38 5.96 4.92 -5.68
N GLN A 39 5.34 3.74 -5.74
CA GLN A 39 5.70 2.66 -6.66
C GLN A 39 5.27 2.96 -8.10
N TYR A 40 4.01 3.37 -8.32
CA TYR A 40 3.39 3.40 -9.65
C TYR A 40 3.35 4.77 -10.33
N THR A 41 3.56 5.88 -9.62
CA THR A 41 3.53 7.22 -10.26
C THR A 41 4.89 7.54 -10.89
N VAL A 42 5.00 7.58 -12.21
CA VAL A 42 6.28 7.81 -12.90
C VAL A 42 6.09 8.87 -13.98
N GLU A 43 6.83 9.96 -13.93
CA GLU A 43 6.93 10.91 -15.04
C GLU A 43 7.95 10.38 -16.07
N TYR A 44 7.55 10.26 -17.33
CA TYR A 44 8.38 9.73 -18.41
C TYR A 44 9.67 10.53 -18.59
N GLU A 45 9.60 11.86 -18.50
CA GLU A 45 10.79 12.70 -18.67
C GLU A 45 11.78 12.60 -17.50
N GLN A 46 11.38 11.97 -16.39
CA GLN A 46 12.22 11.74 -15.21
C GLN A 46 12.80 10.33 -15.15
N THR A 47 12.47 9.45 -16.10
CA THR A 47 12.97 8.07 -16.09
C THR A 47 14.49 8.06 -16.29
N PRO A 48 15.24 7.31 -15.47
CA PRO A 48 16.68 7.21 -15.67
C PRO A 48 17.04 6.46 -16.94
N GLY A 49 18.18 6.79 -17.55
CA GLY A 49 18.58 6.21 -18.84
C GLY A 49 19.22 4.82 -18.75
N SER A 50 19.48 4.30 -17.55
CA SER A 50 20.13 3.01 -17.34
C SER A 50 19.47 2.19 -16.22
N ILE A 51 19.53 0.86 -16.34
CA ILE A 51 18.92 -0.05 -15.36
C ILE A 51 19.43 0.18 -13.93
N PRO A 52 20.74 0.37 -13.66
CA PRO A 52 21.20 0.67 -12.30
C PRO A 52 20.59 1.95 -11.73
N GLU A 53 20.51 3.01 -12.52
CA GLU A 53 19.90 4.27 -12.07
C GLU A 53 18.38 4.13 -11.88
N MET A 54 17.70 3.33 -12.71
CA MET A 54 16.28 3.00 -12.53
C MET A 54 16.04 2.25 -11.22
N ALA A 55 16.93 1.31 -10.88
CA ALA A 55 16.86 0.56 -9.63
C ALA A 55 16.99 1.50 -8.43
N ASP A 56 18.04 2.31 -8.40
CA ASP A 56 18.27 3.31 -7.35
C ASP A 56 17.08 4.29 -7.24
N PHE A 57 16.58 4.78 -8.37
CA PHE A 57 15.42 5.68 -8.42
C PHE A 57 14.16 5.04 -7.82
N SER A 58 13.88 3.77 -8.15
CA SER A 58 12.70 3.07 -7.65
C SER A 58 12.83 2.69 -6.17
N GLU A 59 14.02 2.29 -5.73
CA GLU A 59 14.32 1.92 -4.34
C GLU A 59 14.20 3.12 -3.40
N GLU A 60 14.79 4.26 -3.77
CA GLU A 60 14.74 5.49 -2.96
C GLU A 60 13.32 5.96 -2.66
N ARG A 61 12.38 5.68 -3.57
CA ARG A 61 10.97 6.06 -3.44
C ARG A 61 10.17 5.10 -2.57
N ALA A 62 10.54 3.82 -2.55
CA ALA A 62 9.78 2.77 -1.87
C ALA A 62 10.33 2.41 -0.48
N LYS A 63 11.63 2.58 -0.24
CA LYS A 63 12.34 2.06 0.95
C LYS A 63 11.79 2.51 2.30
N GLU A 64 11.14 3.67 2.38
CA GLU A 64 10.58 4.17 3.64
C GLU A 64 9.35 3.36 4.08
N TYR A 65 8.62 2.79 3.11
CA TYR A 65 7.39 2.04 3.35
C TYR A 65 7.61 0.53 3.53
N LEU A 66 8.70 -0.01 2.97
CA LEU A 66 8.99 -1.44 2.94
C LEU A 66 9.87 -1.90 4.10
N THR A 67 9.69 -3.14 4.53
CA THR A 67 10.73 -3.84 5.30
C THR A 67 11.96 -4.08 4.43
N GLU A 68 13.13 -4.30 5.04
CA GLU A 68 14.37 -4.59 4.30
C GLU A 68 14.22 -5.86 3.44
N ASP A 69 13.61 -6.92 4.01
CA ASP A 69 13.37 -8.19 3.32
C ASP A 69 12.45 -8.02 2.11
N GLU A 70 11.38 -7.22 2.24
CA GLU A 70 10.45 -6.97 1.15
C GLU A 70 11.06 -6.10 0.07
N LEU A 71 11.84 -5.08 0.45
CA LEU A 71 12.59 -4.27 -0.49
C LEU A 71 13.58 -5.13 -1.30
N GLU A 72 14.36 -5.98 -0.64
CA GLU A 72 15.27 -6.91 -1.31
C GLU A 72 14.51 -7.84 -2.26
N ARG A 73 13.38 -8.41 -1.81
CA ARG A 73 12.55 -9.30 -2.63
C ARG A 73 12.04 -8.59 -3.88
N GLN A 74 11.50 -7.39 -3.75
CA GLN A 74 10.97 -6.63 -4.90
C GLN A 74 12.08 -6.19 -5.86
N SER A 75 13.26 -5.82 -5.34
CA SER A 75 14.43 -5.49 -6.16
C SER A 75 14.95 -6.69 -6.96
N ILE A 76 15.08 -7.87 -6.33
CA ILE A 76 15.51 -9.11 -7.01
C ILE A 76 14.51 -9.50 -8.11
N ASN A 77 13.21 -9.39 -7.83
CA ASN A 77 12.14 -9.73 -8.78
C ASN A 77 11.82 -8.60 -9.77
N ARG A 78 12.51 -7.45 -9.67
CA ARG A 78 12.32 -6.25 -10.52
C ARG A 78 10.90 -5.69 -10.49
N MET A 79 10.16 -5.93 -9.41
CA MET A 79 8.79 -5.44 -9.25
C MET A 79 8.75 -3.91 -9.23
N LEU A 80 9.69 -3.28 -8.52
CA LEU A 80 9.82 -1.81 -8.44
C LEU A 80 10.18 -1.14 -9.78
N LEU A 81 10.77 -1.89 -10.73
CA LEU A 81 11.14 -1.37 -12.05
C LEU A 81 9.97 -1.36 -13.04
N GLN A 82 8.90 -2.12 -12.74
CA GLN A 82 7.85 -2.38 -13.71
C GLN A 82 7.15 -1.09 -14.18
N PRO A 83 6.75 -0.15 -13.31
CA PRO A 83 6.11 1.09 -13.75
C PRO A 83 7.04 1.96 -14.61
N ILE A 84 8.35 1.94 -14.35
CA ILE A 84 9.36 2.66 -15.13
C ILE A 84 9.49 2.06 -16.53
N PHE A 85 9.55 0.73 -16.65
CA PHE A 85 9.59 0.08 -17.96
C PHE A 85 8.33 0.36 -18.77
N GLU A 86 7.17 0.42 -18.12
CA GLU A 86 5.92 0.69 -18.79
C GLU A 86 5.82 2.15 -19.24
N ALA A 87 6.34 3.09 -18.45
CA ALA A 87 6.53 4.50 -18.82
C ALA A 87 7.43 4.63 -20.06
N GLU A 88 8.60 3.97 -20.04
CA GLU A 88 9.57 3.95 -21.14
C GLU A 88 8.99 3.35 -22.43
N ASN A 89 8.35 2.19 -22.32
CA ASN A 89 7.79 1.45 -23.45
C ASN A 89 6.69 2.25 -24.16
N ARG A 90 5.84 2.95 -23.39
CA ARG A 90 4.76 3.77 -23.94
C ARG A 90 5.17 5.20 -24.22
N LYS A 91 6.30 5.68 -23.71
CA LYS A 91 6.67 7.11 -23.70
C LYS A 91 5.54 7.95 -23.09
N ALA A 92 5.10 7.54 -21.91
CA ALA A 92 3.94 8.09 -21.22
C ALA A 92 4.19 8.16 -19.73
N ASP A 93 3.63 9.18 -19.08
CA ASP A 93 3.60 9.20 -17.62
C ASP A 93 2.67 8.10 -17.12
N VAL A 94 2.99 7.52 -15.97
CA VAL A 94 2.16 6.56 -15.24
C VAL A 94 1.66 7.25 -13.99
N ALA A 95 0.36 7.15 -13.72
CA ALA A 95 -0.22 7.72 -12.50
C ALA A 95 -1.26 6.76 -11.91
N VAL A 96 -1.36 6.74 -10.58
CA VAL A 96 -2.49 6.12 -9.89
C VAL A 96 -3.71 7.02 -10.07
N LYS A 97 -4.78 6.47 -10.66
CA LYS A 97 -6.05 7.17 -10.89
C LYS A 97 -7.04 6.91 -9.75
N ASP A 98 -7.17 5.65 -9.37
CA ASP A 98 -8.04 5.20 -8.29
C ASP A 98 -7.35 4.08 -7.51
N LEU A 99 -7.57 4.05 -6.20
CA LEU A 99 -7.00 3.04 -5.32
C LEU A 99 -7.97 2.76 -4.18
N GLN A 100 -8.51 1.56 -4.19
CA GLN A 100 -9.43 1.07 -3.16
C GLN A 100 -8.71 -0.02 -2.37
N MET A 101 -8.79 0.06 -1.05
CA MET A 101 -8.12 -0.85 -0.13
C MET A 101 -9.06 -1.27 0.98
N ASP A 102 -9.10 -2.56 1.24
CA ASP A 102 -9.92 -3.14 2.31
C ASP A 102 -9.09 -4.11 3.14
N PHE A 103 -9.31 -4.07 4.45
CA PHE A 103 -8.73 -5.08 5.34
C PHE A 103 -9.44 -6.40 5.14
N ILE A 104 -8.65 -7.46 5.02
CA ILE A 104 -9.15 -8.83 4.88
C ILE A 104 -8.86 -9.64 6.14
N ASP A 105 -9.79 -10.51 6.50
CA ASP A 105 -9.64 -11.39 7.66
C ASP A 105 -8.93 -12.68 7.27
N LEU A 106 -7.62 -12.75 7.54
CA LEU A 106 -6.77 -13.92 7.32
C LEU A 106 -6.27 -14.51 8.65
N PRO A 107 -5.99 -15.83 8.72
CA PRO A 107 -5.56 -16.48 9.96
C PRO A 107 -4.27 -15.94 10.59
N ASP A 108 -3.44 -15.24 9.83
CA ASP A 108 -2.17 -14.64 10.26
C ASP A 108 -2.29 -13.17 10.70
N ASN A 109 -3.49 -12.58 10.63
CA ASN A 109 -3.76 -11.27 11.23
C ASN A 109 -3.50 -11.31 12.75
N SER A 110 -2.85 -10.26 13.26
CA SER A 110 -2.54 -10.10 14.68
C SER A 110 -2.51 -8.61 15.09
N GLU A 111 -2.06 -8.31 16.31
CA GLU A 111 -1.83 -6.91 16.73
C GLU A 111 -0.67 -6.25 16.00
N THR A 112 0.26 -7.05 15.47
CA THR A 112 1.48 -6.58 14.78
C THR A 112 1.49 -6.92 13.31
N ASN A 113 0.42 -7.51 12.77
CA ASN A 113 0.34 -7.93 11.38
C ASN A 113 -1.09 -7.73 10.86
N LYS A 114 -1.24 -7.04 9.73
CA LYS A 114 -2.54 -6.80 9.08
C LYS A 114 -2.44 -7.07 7.58
N ASN A 115 -3.45 -7.74 7.05
CA ASN A 115 -3.57 -8.00 5.62
C ASN A 115 -4.61 -7.08 4.97
N LEU A 116 -4.29 -6.62 3.76
CA LEU A 116 -5.16 -5.81 2.92
C LEU A 116 -5.27 -6.46 1.53
N GLU A 117 -6.43 -6.28 0.90
CA GLU A 117 -6.58 -6.42 -0.54
C GLU A 117 -6.82 -5.05 -1.16
N TYR A 118 -6.43 -4.90 -2.41
CA TYR A 118 -6.61 -3.66 -3.14
C TYR A 118 -6.99 -3.87 -4.59
N GLN A 119 -7.74 -2.89 -5.09
CA GLN A 119 -7.98 -2.69 -6.50
C GLN A 119 -7.47 -1.29 -6.87
N MET A 120 -6.54 -1.25 -7.82
CA MET A 120 -5.89 -0.03 -8.28
C MET A 120 -6.18 0.17 -9.76
N THR A 121 -6.43 1.39 -10.17
CA THR A 121 -6.42 1.76 -11.59
C THR A 121 -5.23 2.66 -11.84
N ILE A 122 -4.34 2.25 -12.74
CA ILE A 122 -3.28 3.11 -13.26
C ILE A 122 -3.71 3.67 -14.62
N GLN A 123 -3.24 4.86 -14.93
CA GLN A 123 -3.44 5.52 -16.21
C GLN A 123 -2.11 5.90 -16.84
N PHE A 124 -2.06 5.79 -18.16
CA PHE A 124 -0.94 6.24 -18.99
C PHE A 124 -1.31 7.57 -19.64
N ILE A 125 -0.45 8.58 -19.51
CA ILE A 125 -0.73 9.95 -19.95
C ILE A 125 0.31 10.38 -20.99
N GLN A 126 -0.16 10.88 -22.14
CA GLN A 126 0.67 11.47 -23.19
C GLN A 126 0.09 12.81 -23.61
N ASN A 127 0.91 13.87 -23.63
CA ASN A 127 0.48 15.23 -24.01
C ASN A 127 -0.80 15.65 -23.27
N ASP A 128 -0.79 15.53 -21.94
CA ASP A 128 -1.92 15.85 -21.03
C ASP A 128 -3.21 15.07 -21.28
N SER A 129 -3.15 13.97 -22.04
CA SER A 129 -4.31 13.12 -22.36
C SER A 129 -4.07 11.69 -21.87
N VAL A 130 -5.08 11.13 -21.20
CA VAL A 130 -5.08 9.70 -20.87
C VAL A 130 -5.21 8.88 -22.15
N VAL A 131 -4.25 8.00 -22.39
CA VAL A 131 -4.21 7.13 -23.58
C VAL A 131 -4.60 5.69 -23.27
N GLU A 132 -4.41 5.23 -22.04
CA GLU A 132 -4.69 3.86 -21.61
C GLU A 132 -4.91 3.79 -20.10
N GLU A 133 -5.72 2.84 -19.64
CA GLU A 133 -5.95 2.56 -18.22
C GLU A 133 -5.89 1.05 -17.97
N PHE A 134 -5.34 0.64 -16.83
CA PHE A 134 -5.30 -0.76 -16.40
C PHE A 134 -5.78 -0.88 -14.97
N SER A 135 -6.62 -1.88 -14.73
CA SER A 135 -7.01 -2.29 -13.39
C SER A 135 -6.07 -3.39 -12.91
N ILE A 136 -5.58 -3.21 -11.69
CA ILE A 136 -4.62 -4.08 -11.02
C ILE A 136 -5.25 -4.50 -9.70
N ASP A 137 -5.36 -5.81 -9.49
CA ASP A 137 -5.80 -6.37 -8.23
C ASP A 137 -4.58 -6.90 -7.48
N GLY A 138 -4.54 -6.71 -6.18
CA GLY A 138 -3.42 -7.20 -5.39
C GLY A 138 -3.72 -7.36 -3.92
N ARG A 139 -2.70 -7.82 -3.21
CA ARG A 139 -2.73 -7.99 -1.77
C ARG A 139 -1.43 -7.52 -1.18
N MET A 140 -1.51 -7.04 0.04
CA MET A 140 -0.35 -6.67 0.82
C MET A 140 -0.54 -7.04 2.28
N ARG A 141 0.59 -7.17 2.96
CA ARG A 141 0.68 -7.36 4.39
C ARG A 141 1.54 -6.26 4.97
N ILE A 142 1.10 -5.75 6.12
CA ILE A 142 1.78 -4.69 6.87
C ILE A 142 2.12 -5.26 8.24
N GLU A 143 3.39 -5.17 8.60
CA GLU A 143 3.94 -5.64 9.86
C GLU A 143 4.46 -4.48 10.71
N LYS A 144 4.30 -4.61 12.02
CA LYS A 144 4.87 -3.70 13.00
C LYS A 144 6.26 -4.18 13.42
N ILE A 145 7.31 -3.44 13.03
CA ILE A 145 8.71 -3.73 13.34
C ILE A 145 9.30 -2.52 14.10
N ASN A 146 9.84 -2.74 15.31
CA ASN A 146 10.46 -1.70 16.13
C ASN A 146 9.57 -0.45 16.34
N ASP A 147 8.28 -0.65 16.58
CA ASP A 147 7.26 0.39 16.71
C ASP A 147 6.86 1.17 15.43
N GLU A 148 7.42 0.80 14.28
CA GLU A 148 7.05 1.32 12.96
C GLU A 148 6.22 0.29 12.19
N TRP A 149 5.24 0.76 11.42
CA TRP A 149 4.45 -0.10 10.52
C TRP A 149 5.04 0.00 9.12
N LYS A 150 5.33 -1.15 8.52
CA LYS A 150 5.92 -1.26 7.19
C LYS A 150 5.30 -2.41 6.41
N ILE A 151 5.31 -2.31 5.10
CA ILE A 151 4.82 -3.36 4.20
C ILE A 151 5.88 -4.46 4.18
N ASP A 152 5.49 -5.66 4.62
CA ASP A 152 6.38 -6.83 4.71
C ASP A 152 6.15 -7.82 3.57
N TRP A 153 5.07 -7.63 2.80
CA TRP A 153 4.78 -8.40 1.61
C TRP A 153 3.78 -7.65 0.72
N ASP A 154 4.02 -7.59 -0.58
CA ASP A 154 3.08 -7.04 -1.57
C ASP A 154 3.15 -7.80 -2.90
N GLU A 155 2.00 -8.12 -3.48
CA GLU A 155 1.93 -8.77 -4.79
C GLU A 155 0.65 -8.36 -5.52
N ASP A 156 0.79 -8.04 -6.81
CA ASP A 156 -0.33 -7.67 -7.69
C ASP A 156 -0.40 -8.50 -8.97
N SER A 157 -1.54 -8.39 -9.65
CA SER A 157 -1.80 -8.99 -10.95
C SER A 157 -0.94 -8.40 -12.07
N PHE A 158 -0.43 -7.17 -11.90
CA PHE A 158 0.40 -6.52 -12.91
C PHE A 158 1.69 -7.31 -13.16
N PHE A 159 2.30 -7.84 -12.10
CA PHE A 159 3.44 -8.72 -12.22
C PHE A 159 3.13 -10.05 -12.94
N LYS A 160 1.90 -10.56 -12.80
CA LYS A 160 1.47 -11.86 -13.36
C LYS A 160 1.09 -11.81 -14.82
N GLU A 161 0.62 -10.67 -15.32
CA GLU A 161 0.17 -10.54 -16.71
C GLU A 161 1.34 -10.36 -17.70
N ILE A 162 2.52 -9.95 -17.23
CA ILE A 162 3.64 -9.57 -18.09
C ILE A 162 4.76 -10.63 -18.14
N LEU A 163 4.79 -11.59 -17.20
CA LEU A 163 5.72 -12.73 -17.23
C LEU A 163 5.00 -14.02 -17.69
N PRO A 164 5.27 -14.55 -18.90
CA PRO A 164 4.74 -15.84 -19.35
C PRO A 164 5.36 -17.05 -18.64
#